data_AF-A0A954WW44-F1
#
_entry.id   AF-A0A954WW44-F1
#
_cell.length_a   1.000
_cell.length_b   1.000
_cell.length_c   1.000
_cell.angle_alpha   90.00
_cell.angle_beta   90.00
_cell.angle_gamma   90.00
#
_symmetry.space_group_name_H-M   'P 1'
#
loop_
_entity.id
_entity.type
_entity.pdbx_description
1 polymer ?
#
loop_
_entity_poly.entity_id
_entity_poly.type
_entity_poly.pdbx_seq_one_letter_code
_entity_poly.pdbx_strand_id
1 'polypeptide(L)'
;MIKTKHCFACCLTSCIVAVIAASASAAVNIELQKNAVVRRSTVTLGDIARLTGGGTSTLKRYSKIDLTSLKDTGDEETISASLVTIRLLLAGFANDDFVIDGASETTIRRIENATVDEAVIESARTALAESWGIPVEQISVQLTRPLQNQVSRLEGLNIEVSPILSGVPKVGPSQIRFGAYEGGKLLQMFTASVLTTVKKELAIARVQIR
;
A
#
# COMPACT_ATOMS: atom_id res chain seq x y z
N MET A 1 54.46 -22.57 68.27
CA MET A 1 53.32 -22.15 69.11
C MET A 1 52.69 -20.89 68.53
N ILE A 2 51.45 -21.02 68.05
CA ILE A 2 50.33 -20.04 68.01
C ILE A 2 50.63 -18.55 67.69
N LYS A 3 50.15 -18.03 66.54
CA LYS A 3 48.93 -17.17 66.43
C LYS A 3 48.72 -16.59 65.01
N THR A 4 47.45 -16.67 64.61
CA THR A 4 46.71 -16.10 63.47
C THR A 4 46.76 -14.57 63.34
N LYS A 5 46.50 -14.03 62.13
CA LYS A 5 45.44 -13.02 61.84
C LYS A 5 45.34 -12.61 60.35
N HIS A 6 44.09 -12.35 59.94
CA HIS A 6 43.61 -11.88 58.64
C HIS A 6 43.84 -10.37 58.40
N CYS A 7 43.90 -9.96 57.12
CA CYS A 7 43.59 -8.62 56.61
C CYS A 7 43.06 -8.81 55.17
N PHE A 8 41.76 -8.78 54.88
CA PHE A 8 40.82 -7.65 54.78
C PHE A 8 41.11 -6.67 53.63
N ALA A 9 40.43 -6.92 52.51
CA ALA A 9 39.79 -5.99 51.56
C ALA A 9 40.34 -4.56 51.35
N CYS A 10 40.74 -4.27 50.10
CA CYS A 10 40.76 -2.94 49.46
C CYS A 10 41.00 -3.15 47.95
N CYS A 11 40.36 -2.52 46.97
CA CYS A 11 39.26 -1.57 46.87
C CYS A 11 38.80 -1.67 45.40
N LEU A 12 37.61 -2.23 45.13
CA LEU A 12 36.99 -2.20 43.81
C LEU A 12 36.28 -0.86 43.67
N THR A 13 36.70 0.01 42.75
CA THR A 13 35.85 1.12 42.33
C THR A 13 36.14 1.46 40.87
N SER A 14 35.55 0.67 39.98
CA SER A 14 35.45 0.97 38.56
C SER A 14 34.28 1.94 38.37
N CYS A 15 34.59 3.23 38.15
CA CYS A 15 33.60 4.24 37.76
C CYS A 15 33.20 4.02 36.30
N ILE A 16 32.12 3.26 36.08
CA ILE A 16 31.45 3.20 34.78
C ILE A 16 30.62 4.48 34.64
N VAL A 17 31.16 5.46 33.91
CA VAL A 17 30.41 6.63 33.46
C VAL A 17 29.49 6.19 32.32
N ALA A 18 28.23 5.94 32.64
CA ALA A 18 27.18 5.73 31.65
C ALA A 18 26.88 7.07 30.98
N VAL A 19 27.45 7.31 29.79
CA VAL A 19 27.03 8.38 28.89
C VAL A 19 25.64 8.01 28.38
N ILE A 20 24.60 8.55 29.02
CA ILE A 20 23.24 8.49 28.51
C ILE A 20 23.19 9.45 27.32
N ALA A 21 23.36 8.91 26.11
CA ALA A 21 23.04 9.62 24.89
C ALA A 21 21.53 9.92 24.93
N ALA A 22 21.19 11.16 25.27
CA ALA A 22 19.85 11.70 25.08
C ALA A 22 19.63 11.78 23.57
N SER A 23 19.15 10.69 22.98
CA SER A 23 18.55 10.69 21.66
C SER A 23 17.36 11.63 21.74
N ALA A 24 17.53 12.87 21.28
CA ALA A 24 16.40 13.76 21.06
C ALA A 24 15.45 13.00 20.11
N SER A 25 14.36 12.49 20.68
CA SER A 25 13.31 11.83 19.93
C SER A 25 12.71 12.88 19.02
N ALA A 26 13.19 12.93 17.78
CA ALA A 26 12.67 13.87 16.80
C ALA A 26 11.19 13.54 16.60
N ALA A 27 10.33 14.51 16.93
CA ALA A 27 8.88 14.39 16.78
C ALA A 27 8.54 13.87 15.37
N VAL A 28 7.54 13.00 15.30
CA VAL A 28 7.07 12.44 14.03
C VAL A 28 6.22 13.49 13.33
N ASN A 29 6.58 13.87 12.10
CA ASN A 29 5.74 14.71 11.28
C ASN A 29 4.73 13.86 10.50
N ILE A 30 3.45 14.20 10.64
CA ILE A 30 2.28 13.55 10.06
C ILE A 30 1.66 14.51 9.06
N GLU A 31 1.93 14.30 7.78
CA GLU A 31 1.35 15.11 6.71
C GLU A 31 0.06 14.45 6.20
N LEU A 32 -1.09 15.03 6.53
CA LEU A 32 -2.41 14.53 6.13
C LEU A 32 -2.72 14.87 4.67
N GLN A 33 -3.17 13.86 3.93
CA GLN A 33 -3.60 14.02 2.54
C GLN A 33 -5.03 14.56 2.48
N LYS A 34 -5.37 15.35 1.45
CA LYS A 34 -6.74 15.85 1.28
C LYS A 34 -7.72 14.74 0.91
N ASN A 35 -7.28 13.78 0.10
CA ASN A 35 -8.09 12.64 -0.33
C ASN A 35 -7.26 11.37 -0.19
N ALA A 36 -7.86 10.30 0.30
CA ALA A 36 -7.23 8.98 0.36
C ALA A 36 -8.22 7.90 -0.06
N VAL A 37 -7.69 6.86 -0.72
CA VAL A 37 -8.47 5.72 -1.19
C VAL A 37 -8.03 4.50 -0.41
N VAL A 38 -8.96 3.89 0.31
CA VAL A 38 -8.69 2.79 1.22
C VAL A 38 -9.37 1.51 0.74
N ARG A 39 -8.69 0.37 0.93
CA ARG A 39 -9.20 -0.95 0.50
C ARG A 39 -9.78 -1.76 1.66
N ARG A 40 -9.32 -1.48 2.88
CA ARG A 40 -9.74 -2.17 4.10
C ARG A 40 -10.93 -1.43 4.73
N SER A 41 -11.73 -2.14 5.51
CA SER A 41 -12.77 -1.54 6.33
C SER A 41 -12.16 -0.64 7.40
N THR A 42 -11.11 -1.11 8.08
CA THR A 42 -10.36 -0.31 9.06
C THR A 42 -9.38 0.62 8.37
N VAL A 43 -9.53 1.92 8.61
CA VAL A 43 -8.64 2.96 8.12
C VAL A 43 -7.59 3.25 9.17
N THR A 44 -6.33 3.12 8.79
CA THR A 44 -5.18 3.40 9.65
C THR A 44 -4.55 4.75 9.30
N LEU A 45 -3.75 5.30 10.20
CA LEU A 45 -3.00 6.53 9.95
C LEU A 45 -2.07 6.41 8.74
N GLY A 46 -1.47 5.23 8.53
CA GLY A 46 -0.62 4.97 7.37
C GLY A 46 -1.35 5.03 6.03
N ASP A 47 -2.67 4.89 6.01
CA ASP A 47 -3.47 4.94 4.78
C ASP A 47 -3.76 6.38 4.33
N ILE A 48 -3.76 7.34 5.26
CA ILE A 48 -4.22 8.72 5.00
C ILE A 48 -3.11 9.78 5.12
N ALA A 49 -1.94 9.40 5.63
CA ALA A 49 -0.88 10.34 5.98
C ALA A 49 0.49 9.87 5.51
N ARG A 50 1.35 10.83 5.16
CA ARG A 50 2.78 10.59 4.99
C ARG A 50 3.48 10.83 6.32
N LEU A 51 4.17 9.80 6.81
CA LEU A 51 4.88 9.84 8.08
C LEU A 51 6.38 10.04 7.85
N THR A 52 6.96 11.05 8.48
CA THR A 52 8.39 11.36 8.42
C THR A 52 8.95 11.69 9.80
N GLY A 53 10.27 11.62 9.97
CA GLY A 53 10.93 11.80 11.28
C GLY A 53 10.91 10.53 12.14
N GLY A 54 11.45 10.64 13.36
CA GLY A 54 11.55 9.52 14.29
C GLY A 54 12.35 8.30 13.80
N GLY A 55 12.33 7.22 14.60
CA GLY A 55 12.91 5.93 14.23
C GLY A 55 11.94 5.08 13.38
N THR A 56 12.49 4.14 12.58
CA THR A 56 11.68 3.25 11.72
C THR A 56 10.69 2.38 12.52
N SER A 57 11.04 1.98 13.73
CA SER A 57 10.15 1.28 14.66
C SER A 57 9.00 2.16 15.13
N THR A 58 9.28 3.44 15.42
CA THR A 58 8.29 4.44 15.79
C THR A 58 7.32 4.69 14.65
N LEU A 59 7.81 4.98 13.44
CA LEU A 59 6.98 5.19 12.25
C LEU A 59 6.02 4.01 11.99
N LYS A 60 6.50 2.77 12.15
CA LYS A 60 5.66 1.56 12.04
C LYS A 60 4.58 1.45 13.11
N ARG A 61 4.80 2.03 14.29
CA ARG A 61 3.77 2.10 15.34
C ARG A 61 2.72 3.14 14.98
N TYR A 62 3.14 4.33 14.57
CA TYR A 62 2.24 5.40 14.11
C TYR A 62 1.36 4.93 12.94
N SER A 63 1.96 4.26 11.94
CA SER A 63 1.22 3.83 10.74
C SER A 63 0.10 2.84 11.02
N LYS A 64 0.13 2.14 12.17
CA LYS A 64 -0.84 1.10 12.54
C LYS A 64 -1.97 1.60 13.44
N ILE A 65 -2.05 2.90 13.71
CA ILE A 65 -3.09 3.45 14.56
C ILE A 65 -4.40 3.47 13.79
N ASP A 66 -5.41 2.83 14.36
CA ASP A 66 -6.76 2.77 13.80
C ASP A 66 -7.49 4.10 14.03
N LEU A 67 -8.06 4.65 12.97
CA LEU A 67 -8.77 5.94 13.01
C LEU A 67 -10.28 5.77 13.00
N THR A 68 -10.79 5.05 12.01
CA THR A 68 -12.22 4.76 11.82
C THR A 68 -12.40 3.44 11.09
N SER A 69 -13.65 3.01 10.94
CA SER A 69 -14.02 1.84 10.13
C SER A 69 -15.15 2.21 9.17
N LEU A 70 -14.89 2.03 7.88
CA LEU A 70 -15.87 2.12 6.81
C LEU A 70 -16.67 0.82 6.75
N LYS A 71 -18.00 0.92 6.70
CA LYS A 71 -18.92 -0.22 6.75
C LYS A 71 -19.10 -0.83 5.37
N ASP A 72 -19.43 0.00 4.39
CA ASP A 72 -19.79 -0.44 3.05
C ASP A 72 -18.80 0.07 2.00
N THR A 73 -18.80 -0.61 0.85
CA THR A 73 -18.01 -0.21 -0.32
C THR A 73 -18.61 1.05 -0.94
N GLY A 74 -17.76 2.01 -1.35
CA GLY A 74 -18.22 3.28 -1.91
C GLY A 74 -18.56 4.32 -0.85
N ASP A 75 -18.56 3.96 0.43
CA ASP A 75 -18.68 4.90 1.53
C ASP A 75 -17.56 5.94 1.46
N GLU A 76 -17.97 7.19 1.60
CA GLU A 76 -17.10 8.34 1.76
C GLU A 76 -17.26 8.86 3.18
N GLU A 77 -16.16 8.97 3.90
CA GLU A 77 -16.12 9.52 5.25
C GLU A 77 -15.05 10.61 5.29
N THR A 78 -15.22 11.61 6.16
CA THR A 78 -14.23 12.67 6.34
C THR A 78 -13.60 12.53 7.71
N ILE A 79 -12.27 12.42 7.75
CA ILE A 79 -11.47 12.37 8.97
C ILE A 79 -10.85 13.74 9.19
N SER A 80 -11.14 14.38 10.34
CA SER A 80 -10.50 15.64 10.71
C SER A 80 -9.14 15.42 11.39
N ALA A 81 -8.25 16.39 11.26
CA ALA A 81 -6.96 16.41 11.98
C ALA A 81 -7.15 16.31 13.51
N SER A 82 -8.24 16.87 14.04
CA SER A 82 -8.61 16.75 15.44
C SER A 82 -8.91 15.30 15.86
N LEU A 83 -9.62 14.54 15.03
CA LEU A 83 -9.87 13.12 15.28
C LEU A 83 -8.56 12.32 15.29
N VAL A 84 -7.65 12.61 14.34
CA VAL A 84 -6.32 11.99 14.30
C VAL A 84 -5.54 12.28 15.58
N THR A 85 -5.55 13.54 16.05
CA THR A 85 -4.92 13.94 17.31
C THR A 85 -5.47 13.15 18.49
N ILE A 86 -6.80 13.04 18.61
CA ILE A 86 -7.45 12.28 19.68
C ILE A 86 -7.03 10.81 19.64
N ARG A 87 -7.00 10.19 18.44
CA ARG A 87 -6.60 8.79 18.27
C ARG A 87 -5.14 8.55 18.66
N LEU A 88 -4.24 9.48 18.33
CA LEU A 88 -2.83 9.43 18.74
C LEU A 88 -2.68 9.49 20.27
N LEU A 89 -3.37 10.41 20.93
CA LEU A 89 -3.36 10.52 22.39
C LEU A 89 -3.92 9.26 23.06
N LEU A 90 -5.02 8.70 22.54
CA LEU A 90 -5.60 7.45 23.03
C LEU A 90 -4.67 6.24 22.81
N ALA A 91 -3.82 6.27 21.79
CA ALA A 91 -2.80 5.25 21.54
C ALA A 91 -1.56 5.41 22.44
N GLY A 92 -1.54 6.41 23.34
CA GLY A 92 -0.50 6.61 24.35
C GLY A 92 0.68 7.46 23.87
N PHE A 93 0.55 8.18 22.76
CA PHE A 93 1.56 9.15 22.32
C PHE A 93 1.33 10.48 23.02
N ALA A 94 2.40 11.15 23.42
CA ALA A 94 2.33 12.49 24.00
C ALA A 94 2.19 13.54 22.89
N ASN A 95 1.68 14.72 23.23
CA ASN A 95 1.42 15.78 22.23
C ASN A 95 2.71 16.30 21.59
N ASP A 96 3.82 16.27 22.33
CA ASP A 96 5.16 16.64 21.91
C ASP A 96 5.86 15.57 21.06
N ASP A 97 5.30 14.36 20.96
CA ASP A 97 5.87 13.27 20.14
C ASP A 97 5.55 13.45 18.63
N PHE A 98 4.61 14.32 18.26
CA PHE A 98 4.17 14.45 16.88
C PHE A 98 3.75 15.87 16.49
N VAL A 99 3.81 16.14 15.19
CA VAL A 99 3.29 17.35 14.55
C VAL A 99 2.37 16.91 13.43
N ILE A 100 1.19 17.54 13.31
CA ILE A 100 0.25 17.28 12.22
C ILE A 100 0.25 18.48 11.28
N ASP A 101 0.64 18.23 10.04
CA ASP A 101 0.67 19.18 8.94
C ASP A 101 -0.27 18.72 7.80
N GLY A 102 -0.47 19.57 6.80
CA GLY A 102 -1.23 19.22 5.59
C GLY A 102 -2.70 19.61 5.66
N ALA A 103 -3.57 18.72 5.18
CA ALA A 103 -5.02 18.99 5.12
C ALA A 103 -5.64 18.97 6.53
N SER A 104 -6.53 19.93 6.82
CA SER A 104 -7.32 19.94 8.06
C SER A 104 -8.32 18.78 8.14
N GLU A 105 -8.70 18.27 6.97
CA GLU A 105 -9.64 17.16 6.78
C GLU A 105 -9.17 16.29 5.62
N THR A 106 -9.31 14.97 5.79
CA THR A 106 -9.05 13.97 4.76
C THR A 106 -10.35 13.27 4.40
N THR A 107 -10.74 13.38 3.14
CA THR A 107 -11.84 12.60 2.59
C THR A 107 -11.33 11.20 2.23
N ILE A 108 -11.86 10.17 2.89
CA ILE A 108 -11.56 8.78 2.64
C ILE A 108 -12.70 8.13 1.86
N ARG A 109 -12.36 7.37 0.83
CA ARG A 109 -13.34 6.53 0.12
C ARG A 109 -12.92 5.08 0.16
N ARG A 110 -13.81 4.20 0.62
CA ARG A 110 -13.60 2.77 0.49
C ARG A 110 -13.85 2.36 -0.95
N ILE A 111 -12.84 1.79 -1.58
CA ILE A 111 -13.03 1.04 -2.81
C ILE A 111 -13.11 -0.44 -2.47
N GLU A 112 -13.91 -1.18 -3.22
CA GLU A 112 -13.86 -2.63 -3.14
C GLU A 112 -12.47 -3.08 -3.55
N ASN A 113 -12.02 -4.21 -3.01
CA ASN A 113 -10.93 -4.90 -3.67
C ASN A 113 -11.43 -5.16 -5.09
N ALA A 114 -10.76 -4.54 -6.07
CA ALA A 114 -10.95 -4.95 -7.45
C ALA A 114 -10.86 -6.48 -7.45
N THR A 115 -11.87 -7.14 -7.99
CA THR A 115 -11.83 -8.60 -8.06
C THR A 115 -10.51 -9.00 -8.73
N VAL A 116 -9.95 -10.18 -8.42
CA VAL A 116 -8.70 -10.59 -9.09
C VAL A 116 -8.85 -10.52 -10.61
N ASP A 117 -10.06 -10.77 -11.10
CA ASP A 117 -10.46 -10.60 -12.50
C ASP A 117 -10.29 -9.15 -12.98
N GLU A 118 -10.81 -8.15 -12.25
CA GLU A 118 -10.63 -6.72 -12.57
C GLU A 118 -9.17 -6.28 -12.48
N ALA A 119 -8.44 -6.70 -11.45
CA ALA A 119 -7.02 -6.40 -11.30
C ALA A 119 -6.21 -6.96 -12.48
N VAL A 120 -6.53 -8.17 -12.94
CA VAL A 120 -5.94 -8.79 -14.13
C VAL A 120 -6.29 -8.03 -15.40
N ILE A 121 -7.55 -7.61 -15.57
CA ILE A 121 -8.01 -6.85 -16.73
C ILE A 121 -7.27 -5.51 -16.82
N GLU A 122 -7.24 -4.73 -15.73
CA GLU A 122 -6.59 -3.42 -15.70
C GLU A 122 -5.08 -3.51 -15.87
N SER A 123 -4.46 -4.50 -15.22
CA SER A 123 -3.02 -4.77 -15.35
C SER A 123 -2.65 -5.17 -16.78
N ALA A 124 -3.45 -6.04 -17.41
CA ALA A 124 -3.27 -6.41 -18.81
C ALA A 124 -3.47 -5.21 -19.74
N ARG A 125 -4.52 -4.42 -19.54
CA ARG A 125 -4.85 -3.24 -20.35
C ARG A 125 -3.70 -2.23 -20.33
N THR A 126 -3.17 -1.95 -19.15
CA THR A 126 -2.04 -1.03 -18.95
C THR A 126 -0.77 -1.52 -19.63
N ALA A 127 -0.39 -2.78 -19.43
CA ALA A 127 0.84 -3.32 -20.03
C ALA A 127 0.74 -3.46 -21.56
N LEU A 128 -0.45 -3.77 -22.09
CA LEU A 128 -0.69 -3.80 -23.53
C LEU A 128 -0.63 -2.39 -24.14
N ALA A 129 -1.14 -1.38 -23.45
CA ALA A 129 -1.05 0.03 -23.85
C ALA A 129 0.40 0.47 -23.96
N GLU A 130 1.19 0.18 -22.92
CA GLU A 130 2.62 0.47 -22.89
C GLU A 130 3.37 -0.28 -24.01
N SER A 131 3.12 -1.59 -24.17
CA SER A 131 3.79 -2.40 -25.18
C SER A 131 3.44 -2.00 -26.63
N TRP A 132 2.25 -1.48 -26.88
CA TRP A 132 1.83 -1.03 -28.21
C TRP A 132 2.05 0.47 -28.45
N GLY A 133 2.39 1.23 -27.41
CA GLY A 133 2.57 2.67 -27.50
C GLY A 133 1.27 3.42 -27.86
N ILE A 134 0.12 2.96 -27.36
CA ILE A 134 -1.19 3.59 -27.60
C ILE A 134 -1.88 3.94 -26.28
N PRO A 135 -2.82 4.92 -26.27
CA PRO A 135 -3.58 5.27 -25.08
C PRO A 135 -4.38 4.09 -24.53
N VAL A 136 -4.44 3.98 -23.19
CA VAL A 136 -5.10 2.86 -22.50
C VAL A 136 -6.61 2.82 -22.76
N GLU A 137 -7.21 3.96 -23.12
CA GLU A 137 -8.62 4.11 -23.49
C GLU A 137 -8.95 3.51 -24.86
N GLN A 138 -7.93 3.30 -25.70
CA GLN A 138 -8.08 2.65 -27.00
C GLN A 138 -8.02 1.13 -26.90
N ILE A 139 -7.72 0.56 -25.73
CA ILE A 139 -7.62 -0.88 -25.51
C ILE A 139 -8.76 -1.34 -24.63
N SER A 140 -9.48 -2.37 -25.08
CA SER A 140 -10.44 -3.10 -24.26
C SER A 140 -9.93 -4.53 -24.06
N VAL A 141 -9.81 -4.93 -22.80
CA VAL A 141 -9.43 -6.29 -22.40
C VAL A 141 -10.60 -6.92 -21.68
N GLN A 142 -10.92 -8.17 -22.03
CA GLN A 142 -11.94 -8.95 -21.34
C GLN A 142 -11.39 -10.32 -21.00
N LEU A 143 -11.75 -10.85 -19.84
CA LEU A 143 -11.49 -12.25 -19.52
C LEU A 143 -12.47 -13.13 -20.29
N THR A 144 -11.93 -14.12 -21.02
CA THR A 144 -12.77 -15.11 -21.71
C THR A 144 -13.33 -16.16 -20.74
N ARG A 145 -12.73 -16.29 -19.55
CA ARG A 145 -13.17 -17.17 -18.47
C ARG A 145 -12.86 -16.53 -17.11
N PRO A 146 -13.76 -16.59 -16.13
CA PRO A 146 -13.49 -16.15 -14.76
C PRO A 146 -12.32 -16.91 -14.14
N LEU A 147 -11.54 -16.27 -13.25
CA LEU A 147 -10.36 -16.89 -12.64
C LEU A 147 -10.63 -17.63 -11.34
N GLN A 148 -11.88 -17.74 -10.88
CA GLN A 148 -12.30 -18.27 -9.56
C GLN A 148 -11.50 -19.48 -9.06
N ASN A 149 -11.23 -20.49 -9.90
CA ASN A 149 -10.51 -21.70 -9.48
C ASN A 149 -8.99 -21.53 -9.36
N GLN A 150 -8.41 -20.54 -10.04
CA GLN A 150 -6.96 -20.29 -10.06
C GLN A 150 -6.52 -19.34 -8.95
N VAL A 151 -7.44 -18.49 -8.48
CA VAL A 151 -7.13 -17.34 -7.62
C VAL A 151 -7.89 -17.35 -6.29
N SER A 152 -8.57 -18.45 -5.93
CA SER A 152 -9.29 -18.51 -4.64
C SER A 152 -8.37 -18.32 -3.43
N ARG A 153 -7.07 -18.61 -3.56
CA ARG A 153 -6.05 -18.36 -2.52
C ARG A 153 -5.58 -16.91 -2.44
N LEU A 154 -5.98 -16.10 -3.43
CA LEU A 154 -5.60 -14.72 -3.61
C LEU A 154 -6.72 -13.76 -3.17
N GLU A 155 -7.94 -14.26 -3.00
CA GLU A 155 -9.07 -13.44 -2.54
C GLU A 155 -8.83 -12.90 -1.13
N GLY A 156 -9.09 -11.60 -0.95
CA GLY A 156 -8.93 -10.89 0.33
C GLY A 156 -7.51 -10.42 0.66
N LEU A 157 -6.51 -10.75 -0.17
CA LEU A 157 -5.15 -10.24 -0.04
C LEU A 157 -4.97 -8.95 -0.85
N ASN A 158 -4.09 -8.05 -0.38
CA ASN A 158 -3.74 -6.84 -1.14
C ASN A 158 -2.71 -7.19 -2.21
N ILE A 159 -3.19 -7.73 -3.31
CA ILE A 159 -2.35 -8.29 -4.36
C ILE A 159 -2.13 -7.27 -5.46
N GLU A 160 -0.86 -7.10 -5.82
CA GLU A 160 -0.45 -6.47 -7.05
C GLU A 160 -0.34 -7.55 -8.13
N VAL A 161 -1.05 -7.34 -9.23
CA VAL A 161 -0.99 -8.25 -10.38
C VAL A 161 -0.19 -7.57 -11.48
N SER A 162 0.80 -8.28 -12.04
CA SER A 162 1.59 -7.79 -13.17
C SER A 162 1.63 -8.83 -14.29
N PRO A 163 1.45 -8.44 -15.56
CA PRO A 163 1.52 -9.35 -16.68
C PRO A 163 2.99 -9.60 -17.06
N ILE A 164 3.26 -10.80 -17.52
CA ILE A 164 4.54 -11.21 -18.08
C ILE A 164 4.31 -11.42 -19.57
N LEU A 165 4.50 -10.35 -20.34
CA LEU A 165 4.33 -10.38 -21.78
C LEU A 165 5.55 -11.06 -22.43
N SER A 166 5.31 -12.14 -23.17
CA SER A 166 6.33 -12.82 -23.96
C SER A 166 6.11 -12.51 -25.45
N GLY A 167 6.95 -11.64 -26.01
CA GLY A 167 6.92 -11.26 -27.43
C GLY A 167 5.95 -10.11 -27.75
N VAL A 168 5.67 -9.92 -29.04
CA VAL A 168 4.78 -8.84 -29.52
C VAL A 168 3.33 -9.21 -29.20
N PRO A 169 2.60 -8.41 -28.40
CA PRO A 169 1.22 -8.73 -28.06
C PRO A 169 0.34 -8.66 -29.31
N LYS A 170 -0.63 -9.59 -29.41
CA LYS A 170 -1.55 -9.70 -30.54
C LYS A 170 -2.95 -9.21 -30.15
N VAL A 171 -3.63 -8.55 -31.08
CA VAL A 171 -5.06 -8.27 -30.96
C VAL A 171 -5.84 -9.57 -31.15
N GLY A 172 -6.93 -9.74 -30.39
CA GLY A 172 -7.76 -10.94 -30.38
C GLY A 172 -7.58 -11.80 -29.13
N PRO A 173 -8.04 -13.07 -29.17
CA PRO A 173 -7.87 -14.01 -28.07
C PRO A 173 -6.39 -14.34 -27.84
N SER A 174 -5.92 -14.22 -26.60
CA SER A 174 -4.56 -14.57 -26.21
C SER A 174 -4.51 -15.06 -24.76
N GLN A 175 -3.39 -15.70 -24.41
CA GLN A 175 -3.10 -16.10 -23.04
C GLN A 175 -1.95 -15.26 -22.50
N ILE A 176 -2.17 -14.62 -21.35
CA ILE A 176 -1.16 -13.81 -20.68
C ILE A 176 -0.85 -14.47 -19.34
N ARG A 177 0.44 -14.57 -19.01
CA ARG A 177 0.89 -15.00 -17.69
C ARG A 177 0.89 -13.81 -16.75
N PHE A 178 0.44 -14.04 -15.53
CA PHE A 178 0.40 -13.04 -14.47
C PHE A 178 1.17 -13.53 -13.26
N GLY A 179 1.91 -12.63 -12.63
CA GLY A 179 2.40 -12.80 -11.27
C GLY A 179 1.50 -12.05 -10.31
N ALA A 180 1.07 -12.71 -9.24
CA ALA A 180 0.43 -12.10 -8.08
C ALA A 180 1.50 -11.85 -7.01
N TYR A 181 1.63 -10.60 -6.57
CA TYR A 181 2.61 -10.14 -5.60
C TYR A 181 1.93 -9.56 -4.37
N GLU A 182 2.53 -9.74 -3.19
CA GLU A 182 2.15 -9.05 -1.97
C GLU A 182 3.40 -8.44 -1.34
N GLY A 183 3.42 -7.12 -1.18
CA GLY A 183 4.61 -6.41 -0.68
C GLY A 183 5.87 -6.67 -1.51
N GLY A 184 5.73 -6.81 -2.84
CA GLY A 184 6.82 -7.11 -3.76
C GLY A 184 7.28 -8.58 -3.78
N LYS A 185 6.71 -9.47 -2.95
CA LYS A 185 7.01 -10.90 -2.98
C LYS A 185 6.04 -11.62 -3.91
N LEU A 186 6.56 -12.36 -4.90
CA LEU A 186 5.75 -13.22 -5.77
C LEU A 186 5.09 -14.33 -4.94
N LEU A 187 3.77 -14.33 -4.90
CA LEU A 187 2.96 -15.34 -4.23
C LEU A 187 2.65 -16.51 -5.17
N GLN A 188 2.19 -16.20 -6.38
CA GLN A 188 1.71 -17.20 -7.33
C GLN A 188 1.83 -16.68 -8.77
N MET A 189 2.11 -17.59 -9.70
CA MET A 189 1.92 -17.33 -11.12
C MET A 189 0.67 -18.06 -11.64
N PHE A 190 -0.06 -17.44 -12.55
CA PHE A 190 -1.19 -18.06 -13.23
C PHE A 190 -1.33 -17.52 -14.66
N THR A 191 -2.21 -18.14 -15.45
CA THR A 191 -2.44 -17.74 -16.84
C THR A 191 -3.91 -17.39 -17.03
N ALA A 192 -4.17 -16.19 -17.54
CA ALA A 192 -5.51 -15.75 -17.89
C ALA A 192 -5.69 -15.74 -19.41
N SER A 193 -6.84 -16.24 -19.87
CA SER A 193 -7.23 -16.18 -21.27
C SER A 193 -8.02 -14.89 -21.50
N VAL A 194 -7.43 -13.95 -22.24
CA VAL A 194 -7.98 -12.61 -22.47
C VAL A 194 -8.37 -12.42 -23.93
N LEU A 195 -9.44 -11.67 -24.17
CA LEU A 195 -9.79 -11.13 -25.49
C LEU A 195 -9.42 -9.66 -25.49
N THR A 196 -8.48 -9.30 -26.38
CA THR A 196 -8.05 -7.90 -26.52
C THR A 196 -8.60 -7.31 -27.81
N THR A 197 -9.21 -6.14 -27.72
CA THR A 197 -9.65 -5.35 -28.87
C THR A 197 -9.05 -3.95 -28.81
N VAL A 198 -8.80 -3.35 -29.98
CA VAL A 198 -8.28 -1.99 -30.10
C VAL A 198 -9.30 -1.14 -30.83
N LYS A 199 -9.74 -0.05 -30.20
CA LYS A 199 -10.62 0.94 -30.81
C LYS A 199 -9.77 1.85 -31.70
N LYS A 200 -10.01 1.82 -33.01
CA LYS A 200 -9.45 2.78 -33.97
C LYS A 200 -10.55 3.66 -34.52
N GLU A 201 -10.33 4.97 -34.49
CA GLU A 201 -11.16 5.90 -35.25
C GLU A 201 -10.73 5.85 -36.71
N LEU A 202 -11.66 5.52 -37.60
CA LEU A 202 -11.42 5.46 -39.04
C LEU A 202 -12.24 6.55 -39.71
N ALA A 203 -11.57 7.44 -40.44
CA ALA A 203 -12.23 8.38 -41.34
C ALA A 203 -12.70 7.62 -42.60
N ILE A 204 -14.01 7.35 -42.70
CA ILE A 204 -14.59 6.70 -43.88
C ILE A 204 -15.01 7.78 -44.88
N ALA A 205 -14.28 7.92 -45.97
CA ALA A 205 -14.69 8.78 -47.08
C ALA A 205 -15.92 8.15 -47.78
N ARG A 206 -17.04 8.86 -47.82
CA ARG A 206 -18.20 8.46 -48.61
C ARG A 206 -17.93 8.76 -50.08
N VAL A 207 -17.67 7.73 -50.88
CA VAL A 207 -17.67 7.85 -52.34
C VAL A 207 -19.12 7.70 -52.82
N GLN A 208 -19.69 8.76 -53.39
CA GLN A 208 -20.94 8.65 -54.13
C GLN A 208 -20.65 7.96 -55.47
N ILE A 209 -21.15 6.74 -55.63
CA ILE A 209 -21.17 6.06 -56.94
C ILE A 209 -22.41 6.59 -57.66
N ARG A 210 -22.19 7.21 -58.83
CA ARG A 210 -23.24 7.77 -59.69
C ARG A 210 -23.49 6.86 -60.88
#